data_AF-A0AAV2LD71-F1
#
_entry.id   AF-A0AAV2LD71-F1
#
_cell.length_a   1.000
_cell.length_b   1.000
_cell.length_c   1.000
_cell.angle_alpha   90.00
_cell.angle_beta   90.00
_cell.angle_gamma   90.00
#
_symmetry.space_group_name_H-M   'P 1'
#
loop_
_entity.id
_entity.type
_entity.pdbx_description
1 polymer ?
#
loop_
_entity_poly.entity_id
_entity_poly.type
_entity_poly.pdbx_seq_one_letter_code
_entity_poly.pdbx_strand_id
1 'polypeptide(L)'
;MGHCSGPKVWTTALGLTCGPQLWASALGLSSGPQLWASALGLSSGPQLWASAPGLSSGPQLGATGLGHSSGPQVWASALGLSSGPHLWASALGLTSGPQLRATAPGHSSGPQLRATGLGLSSGPQLWASALGLSSGPQLWASALGHSSGPQVWTTGLGHSSGPQVRATGPGHRSGPQVWTTSLDHRSEP
;
A
#
# COMPACT_ATOMS: atom_id res chain seq x y z
N MET A 1 -9.76 30.93 4.61
CA MET A 1 -8.77 29.90 4.99
C MET A 1 -8.47 29.08 3.76
N GLY A 2 -7.21 29.04 3.31
CA GLY A 2 -6.84 28.40 2.05
C GLY A 2 -6.80 26.88 2.18
N HIS A 3 -7.58 26.19 1.35
CA HIS A 3 -7.44 24.75 1.15
C HIS A 3 -6.30 24.51 0.14
N CYS A 4 -5.18 23.98 0.58
CA CYS A 4 -4.08 23.62 -0.32
C CYS A 4 -4.28 22.18 -0.81
N SER A 5 -4.12 21.95 -2.11
CA SER A 5 -4.11 20.58 -2.66
C SER A 5 -2.72 19.98 -2.55
N GLY A 6 -2.64 18.71 -2.16
CA GLY A 6 -1.39 17.95 -2.16
C GLY A 6 -0.81 17.82 -3.57
N PRO A 7 0.50 17.53 -3.69
CA PRO A 7 1.16 17.39 -4.98
C PRO A 7 0.61 16.19 -5.75
N LYS A 8 0.49 16.37 -7.07
CA LYS A 8 0.07 15.32 -8.02
C LYS A 8 1.19 15.06 -9.01
N VAL A 9 1.68 13.83 -9.08
CA VAL A 9 2.80 13.46 -9.96
C VAL A 9 2.53 12.13 -10.65
N TRP A 10 2.80 12.09 -11.95
CA TRP A 10 2.78 10.88 -12.77
C TRP A 10 4.11 10.72 -13.47
N THR A 11 4.71 9.52 -13.40
CA THR A 11 5.98 9.21 -14.07
C THR A 11 5.97 7.84 -14.72
N THR A 12 6.71 7.71 -15.81
CA THR A 12 6.90 6.45 -16.53
C THR A 12 8.37 6.30 -16.91
N ALA A 13 8.97 5.15 -16.59
CA ALA A 13 10.31 4.77 -17.04
C ALA A 13 10.23 3.59 -18.02
N LEU A 14 11.03 3.65 -19.09
CA LEU A 14 11.11 2.63 -20.14
C LEU A 14 12.57 2.15 -20.30
N GLY A 15 12.77 0.86 -20.52
CA GLY A 15 14.06 0.30 -20.93
C GLY A 15 14.91 -0.29 -19.79
N LEU A 16 16.23 -0.34 -19.99
CA LEU A 16 17.22 -0.79 -19.00
C LEU A 16 17.51 0.32 -17.98
N THR A 17 16.53 0.65 -17.14
CA THR A 17 16.62 1.81 -16.23
C THR A 17 16.22 1.45 -14.81
N CYS A 18 16.62 2.27 -13.84
CA CYS A 18 16.03 2.23 -12.51
C CYS A 18 14.57 2.72 -12.62
N GLY A 19 13.64 2.04 -11.94
CA GLY A 19 12.27 2.50 -11.83
C GLY A 19 12.19 3.90 -11.21
N PRO A 20 11.13 4.66 -11.50
CA PRO A 20 10.94 6.00 -10.95
C PRO A 20 10.87 5.97 -9.43
N GLN A 21 11.52 6.96 -8.80
CA GLN A 21 11.49 7.19 -7.36
C GLN A 21 10.78 8.52 -7.09
N LEU A 22 9.65 8.49 -6.39
CA LEU A 22 8.90 9.69 -6.03
C LEU A 22 8.69 9.79 -4.52
N TRP A 23 8.85 11.00 -4.01
CA TRP A 23 8.53 11.35 -2.63
C TRP A 23 7.65 12.61 -2.61
N ALA A 24 6.59 12.58 -1.82
CA ALA A 24 5.78 13.75 -1.55
C ALA A 24 5.34 13.86 -0.08
N SER A 25 5.12 15.09 0.36
CA SER A 25 4.53 15.38 1.66
C SER A 25 3.48 16.48 1.53
N ALA A 26 2.39 16.37 2.29
CA ALA A 26 1.37 17.40 2.41
C ALA A 26 1.10 17.67 3.90
N LEU A 27 1.18 18.94 4.32
CA LEU A 27 1.03 19.36 5.71
C LEU A 27 -0.24 20.23 5.87
N GLY A 28 -1.00 20.02 6.93
CA GLY A 28 -2.13 20.88 7.33
C GLY A 28 -3.48 20.48 6.74
N LEU A 29 -4.39 21.45 6.59
CA LEU A 29 -5.74 21.28 6.02
C LEU A 29 -5.68 21.09 4.50
N SER A 30 -5.26 19.91 4.05
CA SER A 30 -4.96 19.66 2.64
C SER A 30 -5.46 18.31 2.14
N SER A 31 -5.54 18.15 0.81
CA SER A 31 -5.61 16.80 0.24
C SER A 31 -4.23 16.15 0.29
N GLY A 32 -4.18 14.87 0.63
CA GLY A 32 -2.94 14.10 0.64
C GLY A 32 -2.29 14.00 -0.74
N PRO A 33 -0.99 13.67 -0.82
CA PRO A 33 -0.28 13.51 -2.08
C PRO A 33 -0.88 12.44 -2.98
N GLN A 34 -0.86 12.68 -4.30
CA GLN A 34 -1.25 11.69 -5.32
C GLN A 34 -0.05 11.37 -6.21
N LEU A 35 0.53 10.18 -6.07
CA LEU A 35 1.70 9.77 -6.86
C LEU A 35 1.41 8.50 -7.65
N TRP A 36 1.77 8.53 -8.93
CA TRP A 36 1.65 7.39 -9.82
C TRP A 36 2.94 7.15 -10.58
N ALA A 37 3.34 5.89 -10.65
CA ALA A 37 4.58 5.52 -11.30
C ALA A 37 4.49 4.19 -12.02
N SER A 38 5.07 4.14 -13.21
CA SER A 38 5.15 2.93 -14.03
C SER A 38 6.59 2.66 -14.48
N ALA A 39 7.00 1.39 -14.46
CA ALA A 39 8.27 0.94 -15.02
C ALA A 39 8.03 -0.22 -15.98
N LEU A 40 8.63 -0.15 -17.17
CA LEU A 40 8.55 -1.16 -18.23
C LEU A 40 9.95 -1.60 -18.67
N GLY A 41 10.28 -2.88 -18.50
CA GLY A 41 11.52 -3.48 -19.01
C GLY A 41 12.28 -4.34 -18.00
N LEU A 42 13.60 -4.39 -18.15
CA LEU A 42 14.53 -4.96 -17.18
C LEU A 42 14.96 -3.84 -16.22
N SER A 43 14.18 -3.62 -15.16
CA SER A 43 14.33 -2.45 -14.29
C SER A 43 14.17 -2.81 -12.81
N SER A 44 14.47 -1.86 -11.92
CA SER A 44 13.88 -1.89 -10.58
C SER A 44 12.43 -1.41 -10.65
N GLY A 45 11.53 -1.99 -9.86
CA GLY A 45 10.15 -1.54 -9.79
C GLY A 45 10.03 -0.10 -9.23
N PRO A 46 8.94 0.61 -9.52
CA PRO A 46 8.73 1.96 -9.00
C PRO A 46 8.79 2.03 -7.47
N GLN A 47 9.36 3.11 -6.94
CA GLN A 47 9.46 3.39 -5.51
C GLN A 47 8.69 4.66 -5.18
N LEU A 48 7.64 4.54 -4.36
CA LEU A 48 6.79 5.68 -4.00
C LEU A 48 6.74 5.84 -2.48
N TRP A 49 6.94 7.08 -2.01
CA TRP A 49 6.73 7.42 -0.61
C TRP A 49 5.87 8.67 -0.47
N ALA A 50 4.87 8.63 0.42
CA ALA A 50 4.10 9.81 0.77
C ALA A 50 3.73 9.92 2.24
N SER A 51 3.71 11.15 2.73
CA SER A 51 3.28 11.48 4.09
C SER A 51 2.24 12.60 4.10
N ALA A 52 1.18 12.43 4.86
CA ALA A 52 0.17 13.47 5.08
C ALA A 52 -0.13 13.65 6.58
N PRO A 53 0.65 14.48 7.29
CA PRO A 53 0.33 14.93 8.65
C PRO A 53 -0.72 16.06 8.68
N GLY A 54 -1.78 15.87 9.49
CA GLY A 54 -2.76 16.89 9.83
C GLY A 54 -4.22 16.47 9.67
N LEU A 55 -5.08 17.45 9.41
CA LEU A 55 -6.49 17.28 9.06
C LEU A 55 -6.61 17.12 7.54
N SER A 56 -6.26 15.93 7.01
CA SER A 56 -6.10 15.73 5.57
C SER A 56 -6.82 14.50 5.04
N SER A 57 -7.01 14.44 3.72
CA SER A 57 -7.19 13.13 3.08
C SER A 57 -5.84 12.39 3.09
N GLY A 58 -5.87 11.06 3.25
CA GLY A 58 -4.66 10.25 3.21
C GLY A 58 -3.98 10.28 1.83
N PRO A 59 -2.68 9.93 1.76
CA PRO A 59 -1.98 9.79 0.49
C PRO A 59 -2.61 8.73 -0.43
N GLN A 60 -2.58 8.96 -1.73
CA GLN A 60 -3.02 8.03 -2.75
C GLN A 60 -1.87 7.68 -3.68
N LEU A 61 -1.37 6.44 -3.62
CA LEU A 61 -0.20 6.02 -4.39
C LEU A 61 -0.51 4.81 -5.27
N GLY A 62 -0.05 4.84 -6.52
CA GLY A 62 -0.25 3.79 -7.51
C GLY A 62 1.03 3.43 -8.23
N ALA A 63 1.42 2.15 -8.24
CA ALA A 63 2.66 1.73 -8.88
C ALA A 63 2.51 0.48 -9.75
N THR A 64 3.05 0.51 -10.97
CA THR A 64 3.02 -0.64 -11.88
C THR A 64 4.43 -0.99 -12.36
N GLY A 65 4.81 -2.26 -12.26
CA GLY A 65 6.06 -2.78 -12.82
C GLY A 65 5.77 -3.90 -13.81
N LEU A 66 6.25 -3.79 -15.05
CA LEU A 66 6.13 -4.85 -16.06
C LEU A 66 7.51 -5.27 -16.57
N GLY A 67 7.75 -6.59 -16.64
CA GLY A 67 8.95 -7.16 -17.25
C GLY A 67 9.71 -8.10 -16.32
N HIS A 68 11.04 -7.97 -16.32
CA HIS A 68 11.96 -8.73 -15.48
C HIS A 68 12.57 -7.77 -14.45
N SER A 69 11.98 -7.71 -13.26
CA SER A 69 12.24 -6.59 -12.34
C SER A 69 11.96 -6.92 -10.87
N SER A 70 12.42 -6.05 -9.97
CA SER A 70 11.84 -6.00 -8.63
C SER A 70 10.41 -5.45 -8.73
N GLY A 71 9.50 -5.94 -7.88
CA GLY A 71 8.14 -5.43 -7.81
C GLY A 71 8.11 -3.98 -7.33
N PRO A 72 7.00 -3.25 -7.58
CA PRO A 72 6.82 -1.91 -7.03
C PRO A 72 6.88 -1.91 -5.50
N GLN A 73 7.50 -0.90 -4.92
CA GLN A 73 7.44 -0.64 -3.48
C GLN A 73 6.77 0.71 -3.22
N VAL A 74 5.76 0.70 -2.34
CA VAL A 74 4.95 1.89 -2.09
C VAL A 74 4.69 2.00 -0.59
N TRP A 75 5.07 3.13 -0.01
CA TRP A 75 4.91 3.43 1.40
C TRP A 75 4.10 4.70 1.61
N ALA A 76 3.17 4.67 2.55
CA ALA A 76 2.41 5.86 2.92
C ALA A 76 2.13 5.96 4.42
N SER A 77 2.09 7.19 4.91
CA SER A 77 1.69 7.52 6.27
C SER A 77 0.68 8.66 6.27
N ALA A 78 -0.41 8.49 7.01
CA ALA A 78 -1.37 9.57 7.29
C ALA A 78 -1.47 9.75 8.81
N LEU A 79 -1.14 10.93 9.33
CA LEU A 79 -1.13 11.19 10.78
C LEU A 79 -2.22 12.21 11.12
N GLY A 80 -3.08 11.93 12.10
CA GLY A 80 -4.06 12.89 12.62
C GLY A 80 -5.52 12.48 12.44
N LEU A 81 -6.43 13.46 12.27
CA LEU A 81 -7.81 13.19 11.86
C LEU A 81 -7.85 13.15 10.33
N SER A 82 -7.66 11.96 9.76
CA SER A 82 -7.48 11.80 8.31
C SER A 82 -8.21 10.59 7.77
N SER A 83 -8.47 10.58 6.46
CA SER A 83 -8.67 9.30 5.80
C SER A 83 -7.32 8.56 5.71
N GLY A 84 -7.32 7.26 5.94
CA GLY A 84 -6.11 6.45 5.81
C GLY A 84 -5.53 6.48 4.39
N PRO A 85 -4.25 6.11 4.24
CA PRO A 85 -3.61 6.02 2.93
C PRO A 85 -4.26 4.95 2.06
N HIS A 86 -4.29 5.21 0.76
CA HIS A 86 -4.79 4.29 -0.27
C HIS A 86 -3.64 3.93 -1.21
N LEU A 87 -3.21 2.67 -1.20
CA LEU A 87 -2.09 2.21 -2.02
C LEU A 87 -2.50 1.09 -2.97
N TRP A 88 -2.06 1.21 -4.21
CA TRP A 88 -2.21 0.19 -5.23
C TRP A 88 -0.87 -0.15 -5.85
N ALA A 89 -0.58 -1.44 -6.01
CA ALA A 89 0.57 -1.89 -6.78
C ALA A 89 0.29 -3.14 -7.60
N SER A 90 0.86 -3.17 -8.80
CA SER A 90 0.78 -4.31 -9.71
C SER A 90 2.15 -4.66 -10.26
N ALA A 91 2.50 -5.95 -10.26
CA ALA A 91 3.71 -6.46 -10.89
C ALA A 91 3.34 -7.56 -11.90
N LEU A 92 3.76 -7.42 -13.16
CA LEU A 92 3.54 -8.44 -14.21
C LEU A 92 4.89 -8.92 -14.76
N GLY A 93 5.05 -10.24 -14.87
CA GLY A 93 6.20 -10.87 -15.53
C GLY A 93 7.03 -11.74 -14.59
N LEU A 94 8.35 -11.70 -14.77
CA LEU A 94 9.34 -12.42 -13.96
C LEU A 94 9.85 -11.47 -12.88
N THR A 95 9.02 -11.23 -11.87
CA THR A 95 9.22 -10.13 -10.94
C THR A 95 9.15 -10.54 -9.47
N SER A 96 9.74 -9.76 -8.58
CA SER A 96 9.29 -9.83 -7.18
C SER A 96 7.87 -9.27 -7.07
N GLY A 97 7.05 -9.81 -6.18
CA GLY A 97 5.72 -9.28 -5.89
C GLY A 97 5.79 -7.84 -5.39
N PRO A 98 4.72 -7.06 -5.60
CA PRO A 98 4.64 -5.69 -5.07
C PRO A 98 4.67 -5.69 -3.53
N GLN A 99 5.27 -4.65 -2.96
CA GLN A 99 5.35 -4.45 -1.52
C GLN A 99 4.67 -3.13 -1.14
N LEU A 100 3.61 -3.22 -0.33
CA LEU A 100 2.87 -2.05 0.15
C LEU A 100 3.00 -1.94 1.67
N ARG A 101 3.28 -0.73 2.16
CA ARG A 101 3.24 -0.42 3.61
C ARG A 101 2.43 0.83 3.87
N ALA A 102 1.49 0.74 4.81
CA ALA A 102 0.70 1.88 5.22
C ALA A 102 0.54 2.00 6.73
N THR A 103 0.63 3.22 7.22
CA THR A 103 0.43 3.54 8.64
C THR A 103 -0.56 4.70 8.79
N ALA A 104 -1.57 4.52 9.63
CA ALA A 104 -2.60 5.52 9.91
C ALA A 104 -2.85 5.66 11.41
N PRO A 105 -2.02 6.42 12.14
CA PRO A 105 -2.26 6.76 13.54
C PRO A 105 -3.17 7.97 13.72
N GLY A 106 -4.02 7.90 14.74
CA GLY A 106 -4.92 8.96 15.16
C GLY A 106 -6.38 8.54 15.08
N HIS A 107 -7.24 9.50 14.71
CA HIS A 107 -8.65 9.27 14.48
C HIS A 107 -8.86 9.15 12.97
N SER A 108 -8.74 7.96 12.42
CA SER A 108 -8.66 7.80 10.96
C SER A 108 -9.45 6.63 10.42
N SER A 109 -9.80 6.68 9.13
CA SER A 109 -10.13 5.43 8.45
C SER A 109 -8.84 4.62 8.31
N GLY A 110 -8.89 3.32 8.55
CA GLY A 110 -7.77 2.42 8.33
C GLY A 110 -7.21 2.50 6.91
N PRO A 111 -5.95 2.11 6.72
CA PRO A 111 -5.32 2.12 5.41
C PRO A 111 -5.96 1.09 4.47
N GLN A 112 -6.00 1.43 3.18
CA GLN A 112 -6.48 0.54 2.12
C GLN A 112 -5.33 0.14 1.20
N LEU A 113 -5.00 -1.15 1.13
CA LEU A 113 -3.94 -1.66 0.26
C LEU A 113 -4.49 -2.68 -0.75
N ARG A 114 -4.06 -2.55 -2.01
CA ARG A 114 -4.39 -3.48 -3.09
C ARG A 114 -3.14 -3.86 -3.85
N ALA A 115 -2.78 -5.13 -3.84
CA ALA A 115 -1.59 -5.62 -4.50
C ALA A 115 -1.87 -6.84 -5.39
N THR A 116 -1.34 -6.81 -6.61
CA THR A 116 -1.47 -7.89 -7.58
C THR A 116 -0.11 -8.28 -8.15
N GLY A 117 0.23 -9.56 -8.10
CA GLY A 117 1.37 -10.13 -8.83
C GLY A 117 0.88 -11.14 -9.85
N LEU A 118 1.22 -10.98 -11.14
CA LEU A 118 0.94 -11.98 -12.17
C LEU A 118 2.26 -12.47 -12.80
N GLY A 119 2.39 -13.78 -12.98
CA GLY A 119 3.49 -14.41 -13.70
C GLY A 119 4.33 -15.35 -12.82
N LEU A 120 5.64 -15.30 -13.01
CA LEU A 120 6.62 -16.02 -12.20
C LEU A 120 7.15 -15.04 -11.14
N SER A 121 6.48 -14.99 -9.99
CA SER A 121 6.75 -13.95 -9.00
C SER A 121 6.73 -14.41 -7.56
N SER A 122 7.39 -13.65 -6.67
CA SER A 122 7.01 -13.74 -5.27
C SER A 122 5.62 -13.14 -5.08
N GLY A 123 4.83 -13.70 -4.17
CA GLY A 123 3.52 -13.15 -3.82
C GLY A 123 3.62 -11.70 -3.33
N PRO A 124 2.56 -10.90 -3.52
CA PRO A 124 2.50 -9.54 -3.00
C PRO A 124 2.63 -9.53 -1.46
N GLN A 125 3.28 -8.51 -0.94
CA GLN A 125 3.45 -8.32 0.50
C GLN A 125 2.80 -7.01 0.97
N LEU A 126 1.92 -7.12 1.96
CA LEU A 126 1.13 -6.01 2.49
C LEU A 126 1.37 -5.84 3.98
N TRP A 127 1.75 -4.64 4.42
CA TRP A 127 1.76 -4.27 5.85
C TRP A 127 0.86 -3.08 6.09
N ALA A 128 -0.07 -3.21 7.01
CA ALA A 128 -0.94 -2.13 7.41
C ALA A 128 -1.05 -1.99 8.92
N SER A 129 -0.91 -0.75 9.39
CA SER A 129 -1.07 -0.40 10.79
C SER A 129 -2.09 0.73 10.93
N ALA A 130 -3.13 0.50 11.73
CA ALA A 130 -4.11 1.50 12.13
C ALA A 130 -4.04 1.66 13.65
N LEU A 131 -3.76 2.87 14.13
CA LEU A 131 -3.52 3.13 15.56
C LEU A 131 -4.49 4.22 16.05
N GLY A 132 -5.11 4.01 17.21
CA GLY A 132 -6.05 4.97 17.82
C GLY A 132 -7.52 4.58 17.59
N LEU A 133 -8.37 5.57 17.35
CA LEU A 133 -9.79 5.39 17.05
C LEU A 133 -9.96 5.28 15.54
N SER A 134 -9.96 4.06 15.02
CA SER A 134 -9.88 3.86 13.57
C SER A 134 -10.73 2.73 13.05
N SER A 135 -11.14 2.81 11.78
CA SER A 135 -11.59 1.60 11.10
C SER A 135 -10.39 0.69 10.84
N GLY A 136 -10.58 -0.63 10.89
CA GLY A 136 -9.51 -1.58 10.58
C GLY A 136 -8.95 -1.39 9.17
N PRO A 137 -7.70 -1.84 8.93
CA PRO A 137 -7.11 -1.81 7.60
C PRO A 137 -7.85 -2.74 6.64
N GLN A 138 -7.94 -2.35 5.37
CA GLN A 138 -8.54 -3.15 4.30
C GLN A 138 -7.49 -3.56 3.27
N LEU A 139 -7.33 -4.87 3.06
CA LEU A 139 -6.21 -5.44 2.34
C LEU A 139 -6.69 -6.46 1.32
N TRP A 140 -6.32 -6.24 0.06
CA TRP A 140 -6.53 -7.18 -1.03
C TRP A 140 -5.20 -7.55 -1.68
N ALA A 141 -4.87 -8.83 -1.66
CA ALA A 141 -3.64 -9.34 -2.21
C ALA A 141 -3.93 -10.51 -3.16
N SER A 142 -3.44 -10.46 -4.39
CA SER A 142 -3.62 -11.53 -5.37
C SER A 142 -2.31 -11.92 -6.03
N ALA A 143 -2.00 -13.21 -6.05
CA ALA A 143 -0.87 -13.78 -6.78
C ALA A 143 -1.40 -14.80 -7.79
N LEU A 144 -1.09 -14.63 -9.08
CA LEU A 144 -1.54 -15.53 -10.15
C LEU A 144 -0.34 -16.00 -10.97
N GLY A 145 -0.35 -17.26 -11.39
CA GLY A 145 0.78 -17.90 -12.07
C GLY A 145 1.68 -18.66 -11.09
N HIS A 146 2.92 -18.95 -11.49
CA HIS A 146 3.88 -19.66 -10.64
C HIS A 146 4.46 -18.72 -9.58
N SER A 147 3.72 -18.55 -8.50
CA SER A 147 4.06 -17.59 -7.44
C SER A 147 3.96 -18.19 -6.04
N SER A 148 4.68 -17.57 -5.10
CA SER A 148 4.38 -17.79 -3.68
C SER A 148 3.08 -17.07 -3.33
N GLY A 149 2.33 -17.60 -2.36
CA GLY A 149 1.10 -16.99 -1.90
C GLY A 149 1.34 -15.57 -1.34
N PRO A 150 0.34 -14.66 -1.45
CA PRO A 150 0.40 -13.35 -0.82
C PRO A 150 0.71 -13.41 0.66
N GLN A 151 1.38 -12.38 1.17
CA GLN A 151 1.74 -12.25 2.57
C GLN A 151 1.15 -10.94 3.11
N VAL A 152 0.36 -11.03 4.19
CA VAL A 152 -0.39 -9.88 4.71
C VAL A 152 -0.21 -9.76 6.20
N TRP A 153 0.23 -8.59 6.67
CA TRP A 153 0.37 -8.26 8.09
C TRP A 153 -0.51 -7.07 8.44
N THR A 154 -1.31 -7.22 9.49
CA THR A 154 -2.17 -6.16 10.01
C THR A 154 -1.94 -5.93 11.48
N THR A 155 -1.93 -4.65 11.87
CA THR A 155 -1.84 -4.24 13.26
C THR A 155 -2.92 -3.20 13.53
N GLY A 156 -3.84 -3.52 14.45
CA GLY A 156 -4.80 -2.60 15.04
C GLY A 156 -4.43 -2.38 16.50
N LEU A 157 -4.23 -1.13 16.92
CA LEU A 157 -4.08 -0.78 18.35
C LEU A 157 -5.08 0.32 18.70
N GLY A 158 -5.83 0.17 19.78
CA GLY A 158 -6.79 1.18 20.25
C GLY A 158 -8.23 0.71 20.19
N HIS A 159 -9.16 1.58 19.79
CA HIS A 159 -10.55 1.19 19.55
C HIS A 159 -10.72 1.06 18.04
N SER A 160 -10.49 -0.14 17.52
CA SER A 160 -10.51 -0.39 16.08
C SER A 160 -11.56 -1.41 15.68
N SER A 161 -12.19 -1.20 14.51
CA SER A 161 -12.87 -2.32 13.86
C SER A 161 -11.81 -3.30 13.34
N GLY A 162 -12.11 -4.60 13.35
CA GLY A 162 -11.15 -5.61 12.92
C GLY A 162 -10.69 -5.43 11.46
N PRO A 163 -9.47 -5.89 11.11
CA PRO A 163 -8.93 -5.80 9.75
C PRO A 163 -9.76 -6.63 8.76
N GLN A 164 -9.93 -6.12 7.55
CA GLN A 164 -10.57 -6.83 6.43
C GLN A 164 -9.49 -7.29 5.46
N VAL A 165 -9.23 -8.60 5.41
CA VAL A 165 -8.17 -9.16 4.58
C VAL A 165 -8.73 -10.17 3.58
N ARG A 166 -8.36 -10.02 2.32
CA ARG A 166 -8.59 -11.01 1.27
C ARG A 166 -7.28 -11.27 0.53
N ALA A 167 -6.81 -12.52 0.61
CA ALA A 167 -5.58 -12.95 -0.03
C ALA A 167 -5.87 -14.18 -0.92
N THR A 168 -5.55 -14.09 -2.21
CA THR A 168 -5.82 -15.16 -3.19
C THR A 168 -4.53 -15.55 -3.91
N GLY A 169 -4.27 -16.85 -4.02
CA GLY A 169 -3.09 -17.37 -4.73
C GLY A 169 -3.41 -18.59 -5.57
N PRO A 170 -4.09 -18.48 -6.73
CA PRO A 170 -4.48 -19.63 -7.57
C PRO A 170 -3.32 -20.34 -8.29
N GLY A 171 -2.10 -20.32 -7.75
CA GLY A 171 -0.88 -20.75 -8.41
C GLY A 171 0.01 -21.62 -7.52
N HIS A 172 0.54 -22.72 -8.07
CA HIS A 172 1.25 -23.74 -7.30
C HIS A 172 2.61 -23.24 -6.77
N ARG A 173 2.71 -22.97 -5.45
CA ARG A 173 3.90 -23.22 -4.60
C ARG A 173 3.64 -23.07 -3.09
N SER A 174 2.84 -22.08 -2.67
CA SER A 174 2.45 -21.87 -1.28
C SER A 174 1.15 -21.07 -1.16
N GLY A 175 0.31 -21.39 -0.17
CA GLY A 175 -0.93 -20.66 0.08
C GLY A 175 -0.72 -19.26 0.66
N PRO A 176 -1.73 -18.37 0.59
CA PRO A 176 -1.67 -17.05 1.21
C PRO A 176 -1.42 -17.13 2.72
N GLN A 177 -0.67 -16.19 3.26
CA GLN A 177 -0.39 -16.07 4.69
C GLN A 177 -0.89 -14.72 5.22
N VAL A 178 -1.57 -14.77 6.36
CA VAL A 178 -2.16 -13.59 6.98
C VAL A 178 -1.81 -13.59 8.47
N TRP A 179 -1.24 -12.49 8.94
CA TRP A 179 -0.95 -12.22 10.35
C TRP A 179 -1.73 -11.00 10.79
N THR A 180 -2.50 -11.14 11.86
CA THR A 180 -3.30 -10.06 12.43
C THR A 180 -2.99 -9.91 13.91
N THR A 181 -2.57 -8.72 14.31
CA THR A 181 -2.39 -8.34 15.72
C THR A 181 -3.41 -7.26 16.06
N SER A 182 -4.30 -7.52 17.02
CA SER A 182 -5.22 -6.52 17.58
C SER A 182 -5.04 -6.44 19.08
N LEU A 183 -4.80 -5.24 19.61
CA LEU A 183 -4.90 -4.95 21.04
C LEU A 183 -6.00 -3.90 21.21
N ASP A 184 -7.23 -4.38 21.33
CA ASP A 184 -8.39 -3.54 21.63
C ASP A 184 -8.69 -3.56 23.13
N HIS A 185 -8.99 -2.40 23.71
CA HIS A 185 -9.84 -2.37 24.90
C HIS A 185 -11.28 -2.50 24.42
N ARG A 186 -11.87 -3.70 24.56
CA ARG A 186 -13.28 -3.92 24.28
C ARG A 186 -14.10 -3.07 25.24
N SER A 187 -14.69 -2.00 24.75
CA SER A 187 -15.94 -1.49 25.34
C SER A 187 -17.03 -2.45 24.89
N GLU A 188 -17.27 -3.53 25.65
CA GLU A 188 -18.52 -4.28 25.52
C GLU A 188 -19.67 -3.37 25.99
N PRO A 189 -20.78 -3.25 25.24
CA PRO A 189 -22.04 -2.76 25.79
C PRO A 189 -22.69 -3.80 26.72
#